data_AF-A0A2T2URK8-F1
#
_entry.id   AF-A0A2T2URK8-F1
#
_cell.length_a   1.000
_cell.length_b   1.000
_cell.length_c   1.000
_cell.angle_alpha   90.00
_cell.angle_beta   90.00
_cell.angle_gamma   90.00
#
_symmetry.space_group_name_H-M   'P 1'
#
loop_
_entity.id
_entity.type
_entity.pdbx_description
1 polymer ?
#
loop_
_entity_poly.entity_id
_entity_poly.type
_entity_poly.pdbx_seq_one_letter_code
_entity_poly.pdbx_strand_id
1 'polypeptide(L)'
;MQSIQADTHLRLLPDRLNFSEASSFDPVSASNPPSARDILIESLGGLSEHEMEQLYGPNWVSFATRKVRALRESRKWVYALGVTMGLLAVALPTTAFYHYYQSVESFSLLSFLGPVAAACCFAAVQMGWAAHMYLRWRHQLQGYRALRALGREQGEETPEAAASQEPA
;
A
#
# COMPACT_ATOMS: atom_id res chain seq x y z
N MET A 1 12.25 -25.72 -54.19
CA MET A 1 12.66 -24.70 -53.18
C MET A 1 13.34 -25.46 -52.05
N GLN A 2 14.67 -25.42 -52.04
CA GLN A 2 15.53 -26.18 -51.12
C GLN A 2 15.78 -25.38 -49.83
N SER A 3 15.91 -26.13 -48.74
CA SER A 3 16.19 -25.68 -47.37
C SER A 3 17.61 -25.15 -47.22
N ILE A 4 17.82 -24.12 -46.39
CA ILE A 4 19.11 -23.93 -45.70
C ILE A 4 18.83 -23.48 -44.26
N GLN A 5 18.99 -24.44 -43.36
CA GLN A 5 19.26 -24.29 -41.95
C GLN A 5 20.76 -23.95 -41.81
N ALA A 6 21.11 -22.98 -40.97
CA ALA A 6 22.50 -22.73 -40.58
C ALA A 6 22.57 -22.22 -39.14
N ASP A 7 22.73 -23.17 -38.22
CA ASP A 7 23.54 -23.01 -37.01
C ASP A 7 24.96 -22.57 -37.41
N THR A 8 25.59 -21.61 -36.71
CA THR A 8 26.86 -21.86 -35.98
C THR A 8 27.35 -20.67 -35.15
N HIS A 9 27.81 -21.03 -33.95
CA HIS A 9 28.61 -20.29 -32.99
C HIS A 9 29.94 -19.69 -33.50
N LEU A 10 30.34 -18.57 -32.87
CA LEU A 10 31.73 -18.13 -32.57
C LEU A 10 31.60 -17.26 -31.29
N ARG A 11 31.99 -17.65 -30.05
CA ARG A 11 33.34 -17.95 -29.48
C ARG A 11 34.42 -17.00 -30.03
N LEU A 12 35.32 -16.36 -29.28
CA LEU A 12 35.64 -16.17 -27.86
C LEU A 12 36.90 -15.26 -27.88
N LEU A 13 36.96 -14.25 -26.98
CA LEU A 13 38.19 -13.64 -26.37
C LEU A 13 39.15 -12.82 -27.26
N PRO A 14 40.13 -12.10 -26.65
CA PRO A 14 39.99 -11.00 -25.69
C PRO A 14 40.83 -9.78 -26.15
N ASP A 15 40.54 -8.57 -25.67
CA ASP A 15 41.62 -7.58 -25.63
C ASP A 15 41.65 -6.83 -24.31
N ARG A 16 42.83 -6.96 -23.70
CA ARG A 16 43.23 -6.37 -22.44
C ARG A 16 43.29 -4.86 -22.60
N LEU A 17 42.52 -4.15 -21.79
CA LEU A 17 42.97 -2.86 -21.29
C LEU A 17 43.04 -2.95 -19.77
N ASN A 18 44.28 -3.07 -19.32
CA ASN A 18 44.70 -2.83 -17.95
C ASN A 18 44.19 -1.45 -17.53
N PHE A 19 43.24 -1.43 -16.61
CA PHE A 19 43.05 -0.29 -15.72
C PHE A 19 43.19 -0.79 -14.30
N SER A 20 44.45 -0.96 -13.90
CA SER A 20 44.83 -1.02 -12.50
C SER A 20 44.70 0.39 -11.93
N GLU A 21 43.52 0.72 -11.45
CA GLU A 21 43.39 1.67 -10.36
C GLU A 21 42.79 0.90 -9.19
N ALA A 22 43.68 0.42 -8.33
CA ALA A 22 43.36 -0.05 -7.01
C ALA A 22 42.86 1.16 -6.19
N SER A 23 41.61 1.54 -6.42
CA SER A 23 40.83 2.23 -5.41
C SER A 23 40.51 1.19 -4.36
N SER A 24 41.11 1.34 -3.18
CA SER A 24 40.72 0.63 -1.98
C SER A 24 39.25 0.93 -1.72
N PHE A 25 38.38 0.09 -2.25
CA PHE A 25 37.01 0.00 -1.77
C PHE A 25 37.10 -0.53 -0.35
N ASP A 26 36.99 0.40 0.61
CA ASP A 26 36.51 0.07 1.94
C ASP A 26 35.28 -0.83 1.75
N PRO A 27 35.22 -2.02 2.37
CA PRO A 27 33.95 -2.72 2.51
C PRO A 27 33.11 -1.86 3.46
N VAL A 28 32.49 -0.80 2.93
CA VAL A 28 31.35 -0.16 3.57
C VAL A 28 30.39 -1.31 3.83
N SER A 29 30.27 -1.66 5.10
CA SER A 29 29.45 -2.73 5.63
C SER A 29 28.23 -2.90 4.74
N ALA A 30 28.14 -4.01 4.03
CA ALA A 30 26.90 -4.39 3.38
C ALA A 30 25.86 -4.39 4.50
N SER A 31 25.01 -3.36 4.52
CA SER A 31 23.90 -3.27 5.45
C SER A 31 23.14 -4.58 5.28
N ASN A 32 23.00 -5.35 6.36
CA ASN A 32 22.23 -6.58 6.35
C ASN A 32 20.95 -6.38 5.53
N PRO A 33 20.61 -7.29 4.59
CA PRO A 33 19.42 -7.12 3.78
C PRO A 33 18.22 -6.87 4.71
N PRO A 34 17.40 -5.84 4.45
CA PRO A 34 16.32 -5.46 5.34
C PRO A 34 15.43 -6.68 5.57
N SER A 35 15.10 -6.95 6.83
CA SER A 35 14.30 -8.13 7.14
C SER A 35 12.94 -7.98 6.46
N ALA A 36 12.34 -9.10 6.00
CA ALA A 36 11.02 -9.06 5.35
C ALA A 36 9.96 -8.35 6.22
N ARG A 37 10.13 -8.42 7.54
CA ARG A 37 9.34 -7.68 8.54
C ARG A 37 9.50 -6.16 8.40
N ASP A 38 10.73 -5.66 8.27
CA ASP A 38 11.01 -4.22 8.18
C ASP A 38 10.40 -3.62 6.92
N ILE A 39 10.55 -4.30 5.78
CA ILE A 39 9.96 -3.90 4.51
C ILE A 39 8.43 -3.83 4.62
N LEU A 40 7.81 -4.83 5.26
CA LEU A 40 6.36 -4.85 5.47
C LEU A 40 5.89 -3.73 6.41
N ILE A 41 6.64 -3.43 7.48
CA ILE A 41 6.32 -2.33 8.40
C ILE A 41 6.44 -0.99 7.68
N GLU A 42 7.50 -0.77 6.91
CA GLU A 42 7.69 0.45 6.12
C GLU A 42 6.56 0.63 5.09
N SER A 43 6.19 -0.46 4.41
CA SER A 43 5.12 -0.44 3.41
C SER A 43 3.75 -0.04 3.98
N LEU A 44 3.49 -0.27 5.27
CA LEU A 44 2.19 0.02 5.88
C LEU A 44 1.87 1.52 5.89
N GLY A 45 2.88 2.38 6.00
CA GLY A 45 2.79 3.83 5.86
C GLY A 45 1.85 4.55 6.86
N GLY A 46 2.30 5.68 7.40
CA GLY A 46 1.47 6.48 8.32
C GLY A 46 1.04 5.72 9.57
N LEU A 47 1.94 4.88 10.10
CA LEU A 47 1.86 4.27 11.42
C LEU A 47 2.18 5.33 12.47
N SER A 48 1.50 5.26 13.62
CA SER A 48 1.91 6.06 14.78
C SER A 48 3.19 5.51 15.40
N GLU A 49 3.97 6.37 16.08
CA GLU A 49 5.23 5.97 16.74
C GLU A 49 5.04 4.76 17.66
N HIS A 50 3.94 4.75 18.43
CA HIS A 50 3.60 3.65 19.30
C HIS A 50 3.28 2.32 18.56
N GLU A 51 2.64 2.39 17.40
CA GLU A 51 2.38 1.20 16.59
C GLU A 51 3.67 0.66 15.99
N MET A 52 4.58 1.56 15.62
CA MET A 52 5.91 1.21 15.13
C MET A 52 6.70 0.48 16.21
N GLU A 53 6.76 1.01 17.44
CA GLU A 53 7.38 0.36 18.59
C GLU A 53 6.79 -1.03 18.86
N GLN A 54 5.47 -1.18 18.85
CA GLN A 54 4.82 -2.48 19.03
C GLN A 54 5.11 -3.47 17.90
N LEU A 55 5.27 -2.97 16.66
CA LEU A 55 5.61 -3.77 15.50
C LEU A 55 7.07 -4.18 15.44
N TYR A 56 7.99 -3.46 16.09
CA TYR A 56 9.39 -3.83 16.28
C TYR A 56 9.63 -4.64 17.57
N GLY A 57 8.72 -4.56 18.54
CA GLY A 57 8.79 -5.30 19.80
C GLY A 57 8.63 -6.83 19.69
N PRO A 58 8.82 -7.57 20.79
CA PRO A 58 8.78 -9.04 20.80
C PRO A 58 7.38 -9.63 20.54
N ASN A 59 6.32 -8.89 20.86
CA ASN A 59 4.93 -9.35 20.77
C ASN A 59 4.21 -8.94 19.47
N TRP A 60 4.96 -8.57 18.44
CA TRP A 60 4.44 -7.99 17.19
C TRP A 60 3.41 -8.88 16.46
N VAL A 61 3.54 -10.22 16.52
CA VAL A 61 2.60 -11.17 15.88
C VAL A 61 1.20 -11.08 16.50
N SER A 62 1.14 -10.99 17.83
CA SER A 62 -0.11 -10.85 18.57
C SER A 62 -0.78 -9.50 18.28
N PHE A 63 0.04 -8.44 18.18
CA PHE A 63 -0.41 -7.10 17.82
C PHE A 63 -0.97 -7.06 16.39
N ALA A 64 -0.24 -7.57 15.41
CA ALA A 64 -0.69 -7.67 14.02
C ALA A 64 -2.01 -8.45 13.92
N THR A 65 -2.14 -9.55 14.66
CA THR A 65 -3.39 -10.33 14.71
C THR A 65 -4.57 -9.53 15.26
N ARG A 66 -4.37 -8.77 16.35
CA ARG A 66 -5.39 -7.87 16.91
C ARG A 66 -5.76 -6.77 15.91
N LYS A 67 -4.79 -6.16 15.24
CA LYS A 67 -5.02 -5.14 14.21
C LYS A 67 -5.79 -5.67 13.00
N VAL A 68 -5.52 -6.88 12.54
CA VAL A 68 -6.32 -7.52 11.47
C VAL A 68 -7.79 -7.65 11.89
N ARG A 69 -8.08 -8.03 13.15
CA ARG A 69 -9.46 -8.13 13.65
C ARG A 69 -10.13 -6.75 13.70
N ALA A 70 -9.46 -5.76 14.31
CA ALA A 70 -9.95 -4.39 14.39
C ALA A 70 -10.23 -3.78 12.99
N LEU A 71 -9.34 -4.01 12.02
CA LEU A 71 -9.52 -3.54 10.64
C LEU A 71 -10.65 -4.28 9.91
N ARG A 72 -10.93 -5.55 10.23
CA ARG A 72 -12.10 -6.25 9.69
C ARG A 72 -13.39 -5.70 10.26
N GLU A 73 -13.42 -5.37 11.54
CA GLU A 73 -14.56 -4.74 12.20
C GLU A 73 -14.81 -3.32 11.67
N SER A 74 -13.74 -2.59 11.34
CA SER A 74 -13.85 -1.25 10.76
C SER A 74 -14.41 -1.21 9.34
N ARG A 75 -14.49 -2.36 8.65
CA ARG A 75 -15.08 -2.50 7.31
C ARG A 75 -16.45 -1.80 7.23
N LYS A 76 -17.33 -2.04 8.21
CA LYS A 76 -18.69 -1.46 8.23
C LYS A 76 -18.66 0.06 8.23
N TRP A 77 -17.71 0.66 8.94
CA TRP A 77 -17.56 2.10 9.04
C TRP A 77 -16.99 2.71 7.76
N VAL A 78 -16.05 2.03 7.10
CA VAL A 78 -15.53 2.45 5.78
C VAL A 78 -16.64 2.47 4.73
N TYR A 79 -17.50 1.44 4.70
CA TYR A 79 -18.66 1.43 3.80
C TYR A 79 -19.70 2.49 4.18
N ALA A 80 -20.02 2.63 5.47
CA ALA A 80 -20.95 3.65 5.93
C ALA A 80 -20.47 5.05 5.52
N LEU A 81 -19.19 5.35 5.72
CA LEU A 81 -18.59 6.62 5.32
C LEU A 81 -18.60 6.83 3.80
N GLY A 82 -18.32 5.78 3.02
CA GLY A 82 -18.45 5.84 1.57
C GLY A 82 -19.87 6.15 1.10
N VAL A 83 -20.88 5.52 1.72
CA VAL A 83 -22.30 5.75 1.40
C VAL A 83 -22.73 7.15 1.82
N THR A 84 -22.37 7.62 3.02
CA THR A 84 -22.75 8.96 3.47
C THR A 84 -22.09 10.05 2.63
N MET A 85 -20.83 9.89 2.25
CA MET A 85 -20.15 10.82 1.36
C MET A 85 -20.74 10.79 -0.05
N GLY A 86 -21.13 9.62 -0.56
CA GLY A 86 -21.86 9.50 -1.82
C GLY A 86 -23.22 10.21 -1.80
N LEU A 87 -23.97 10.04 -0.70
CA LEU A 87 -25.25 10.74 -0.52
C LEU A 87 -25.05 12.25 -0.43
N LEU A 88 -24.06 12.73 0.32
CA LEU A 88 -23.72 14.16 0.40
C LEU A 88 -23.28 14.73 -0.95
N ALA A 89 -22.52 13.96 -1.74
CA ALA A 89 -22.10 14.36 -3.08
C ALA A 89 -23.26 14.56 -4.05
N VAL A 90 -24.42 13.95 -3.81
CA VAL A 90 -25.65 14.18 -4.59
C VAL A 90 -26.52 15.24 -3.93
N ALA A 91 -26.78 15.11 -2.64
CA ALA A 91 -27.69 15.97 -1.91
C ALA A 91 -27.26 17.44 -1.93
N LEU A 92 -25.98 17.74 -1.70
CA LEU A 92 -25.48 19.12 -1.62
C LEU A 92 -25.54 19.87 -2.96
N PRO A 93 -25.10 19.30 -4.10
CA PRO A 93 -25.36 19.92 -5.39
C PRO A 93 -26.85 20.09 -5.68
N THR A 94 -27.67 19.09 -5.39
CA THR A 94 -29.10 19.13 -5.72
C THR A 94 -29.82 20.25 -4.95
N THR A 95 -29.51 20.42 -3.66
CA THR A 95 -30.06 21.52 -2.86
C THR A 95 -29.51 22.87 -3.29
N ALA A 96 -28.21 22.96 -3.60
CA ALA A 96 -27.61 24.18 -4.14
C ALA A 96 -28.26 24.59 -5.47
N PHE A 97 -28.50 23.63 -6.37
CA PHE A 97 -29.23 23.84 -7.62
C PHE A 97 -30.66 24.30 -7.37
N TYR A 98 -31.38 23.67 -6.44
CA TYR A 98 -32.75 24.06 -6.11
C TYR A 98 -32.84 25.53 -5.65
N HIS A 99 -31.95 25.95 -4.76
CA HIS A 99 -31.89 27.35 -4.31
C HIS A 99 -31.46 28.30 -5.44
N TYR A 100 -30.55 27.87 -6.31
CA TYR A 100 -30.16 28.63 -7.50
C TYR A 100 -31.33 28.85 -8.47
N TYR A 101 -32.12 27.80 -8.75
CA TYR A 101 -33.33 27.89 -9.58
C TYR A 101 -34.40 28.82 -8.98
N GLN A 102 -34.57 28.83 -7.66
CA GLN A 102 -35.53 29.72 -7.00
C GLN A 102 -35.13 31.21 -7.04
N SER A 103 -33.83 31.52 -7.19
CA SER A 103 -33.31 32.88 -7.03
C SER A 103 -33.07 33.64 -8.33
N VAL A 104 -33.19 32.98 -9.50
CA VAL A 104 -32.82 33.56 -10.79
C VAL A 104 -34.00 33.57 -11.76
N GLU A 105 -34.40 34.76 -12.24
CA GLU A 105 -35.55 34.96 -13.15
C GLU A 105 -35.23 34.74 -14.65
N SER A 106 -33.94 34.66 -15.04
CA SER A 106 -33.55 34.45 -16.44
C SER A 106 -32.28 33.59 -16.60
N PHE A 107 -32.31 32.61 -17.51
CA PHE A 107 -31.22 31.66 -17.72
C PHE A 107 -30.25 32.09 -18.82
N SER A 108 -28.99 32.38 -18.45
CA SER A 108 -27.85 32.38 -19.36
C SER A 108 -27.11 31.05 -19.24
N LEU A 109 -26.72 30.45 -20.38
CA LEU A 109 -25.96 29.18 -20.45
C LEU A 109 -24.68 29.20 -19.58
N LEU A 110 -23.99 30.35 -19.53
CA LEU A 110 -22.78 30.54 -18.71
C LEU A 110 -23.09 30.50 -17.21
N SER A 111 -24.25 30.99 -16.81
CA SER A 111 -24.68 31.01 -15.41
C SER A 111 -25.10 29.61 -14.91
N PHE A 112 -25.52 28.72 -15.82
CA PHE A 112 -25.78 27.32 -15.52
C PHE A 112 -24.51 26.45 -15.49
N LEU A 113 -23.54 26.71 -16.37
CA LEU A 113 -22.33 25.88 -16.49
C LEU A 113 -21.45 25.92 -15.24
N GLY A 114 -21.34 27.07 -14.58
CA GLY A 114 -20.51 27.26 -13.38
C GLY A 114 -20.93 26.37 -12.19
N PRO A 115 -22.19 26.43 -11.74
CA PRO A 115 -22.70 25.56 -10.68
C PRO A 115 -22.59 24.06 -11.02
N VAL A 116 -22.81 23.66 -12.28
CA VAL A 116 -22.67 22.26 -12.71
C VAL A 116 -21.21 21.82 -12.58
N ALA A 117 -20.27 22.64 -13.07
CA ALA A 117 -18.85 22.35 -12.95
C ALA A 117 -18.42 22.26 -11.48
N ALA A 118 -18.89 23.17 -10.62
CA ALA A 118 -18.60 23.15 -9.18
C ALA A 118 -19.15 21.88 -8.51
N ALA A 119 -20.38 21.47 -8.84
CA ALA A 119 -21.00 20.24 -8.36
C ALA A 119 -20.20 19.00 -8.79
N CYS A 120 -19.79 18.92 -10.06
CA CYS A 120 -18.98 17.82 -10.57
C CYS A 120 -17.61 17.75 -9.88
N CYS A 121 -16.93 18.89 -9.69
CA CYS A 121 -15.67 18.95 -8.96
C CYS A 121 -15.84 18.51 -7.51
N PHE A 122 -16.90 18.97 -6.82
CA PHE A 122 -17.19 18.56 -5.45
C PHE A 122 -17.42 17.05 -5.36
N ALA A 123 -18.26 16.50 -6.23
CA ALA A 123 -18.51 15.06 -6.28
C ALA A 123 -17.23 14.26 -6.56
N ALA A 124 -16.39 14.72 -7.48
CA ALA A 124 -15.11 14.07 -7.81
C ALA A 124 -14.15 14.06 -6.61
N VAL A 125 -14.03 15.18 -5.87
CA VAL A 125 -13.19 15.26 -4.66
C VAL A 125 -13.72 14.31 -3.58
N GLN A 126 -15.03 14.28 -3.35
CA GLN A 126 -15.63 13.39 -2.35
C GLN A 126 -15.45 11.91 -2.69
N MET A 127 -15.67 11.54 -3.96
CA MET A 127 -15.45 10.17 -4.41
C MET A 127 -13.96 9.79 -4.38
N GLY A 128 -13.07 10.71 -4.75
CA GLY A 128 -11.62 10.52 -4.66
C GLY A 128 -11.16 10.27 -3.22
N TRP A 129 -11.67 11.05 -2.27
CA TRP A 129 -11.38 10.86 -0.84
C TRP A 129 -11.89 9.53 -0.31
N ALA A 130 -13.13 9.16 -0.63
CA ALA A 130 -13.71 7.88 -0.23
C ALA A 130 -12.92 6.68 -0.79
N ALA A 131 -12.53 6.77 -2.07
CA ALA A 131 -11.68 5.77 -2.71
C ALA A 131 -10.30 5.68 -2.05
N HIS A 132 -9.67 6.82 -1.72
CA HIS A 132 -8.40 6.86 -1.00
C HIS A 132 -8.50 6.18 0.37
N MET A 133 -9.54 6.48 1.16
CA MET A 133 -9.77 5.85 2.45
C MET A 133 -9.97 4.33 2.34
N TYR A 134 -10.72 3.89 1.33
CA TYR A 134 -10.91 2.47 1.05
C TYR A 134 -9.60 1.76 0.67
N LEU A 135 -8.81 2.36 -0.23
CA LEU A 135 -7.53 1.81 -0.67
C LEU A 135 -6.53 1.75 0.49
N ARG A 136 -6.45 2.81 1.30
CA ARG A 136 -5.60 2.85 2.50
C ARG A 136 -6.00 1.77 3.51
N TRP A 137 -7.29 1.64 3.80
CA TRP A 137 -7.80 0.57 4.67
C TRP A 137 -7.45 -0.82 4.14
N ARG A 138 -7.64 -1.06 2.83
CA ARG A 138 -7.34 -2.33 2.18
C ARG A 138 -5.84 -2.64 2.24
N HIS A 139 -5.00 -1.66 1.96
CA HIS A 139 -3.55 -1.78 2.01
C HIS A 139 -3.08 -2.16 3.43
N GLN A 140 -3.55 -1.44 4.45
CA GLN A 140 -3.23 -1.77 5.84
C GLN A 140 -3.69 -3.18 6.21
N LEU A 141 -4.91 -3.57 5.82
CA LEU A 141 -5.42 -4.91 6.09
C LEU A 141 -4.57 -6.00 5.41
N GLN A 142 -4.05 -5.76 4.21
CA GLN A 142 -3.16 -6.68 3.52
C GLN A 142 -1.77 -6.74 4.18
N GLY A 143 -1.16 -5.60 4.51
CA GLY A 143 0.14 -5.56 5.19
C GLY A 143 0.11 -6.25 6.55
N TYR A 144 -0.91 -6.00 7.38
CA TYR A 144 -1.05 -6.71 8.67
C TYR A 144 -1.36 -8.21 8.52
N ARG A 145 -1.99 -8.63 7.41
CA ARG A 145 -2.17 -10.06 7.11
C ARG A 145 -0.85 -10.72 6.71
N ALA A 146 -0.04 -10.04 5.91
CA ALA A 146 1.29 -10.51 5.54
C ALA A 146 2.21 -10.62 6.77
N LEU A 147 2.23 -9.61 7.64
CA LEU A 147 2.94 -9.66 8.92
C LEU A 147 2.49 -10.83 9.79
N ARG A 148 1.17 -11.06 9.89
CA ARG A 148 0.64 -12.20 10.62
C ARG A 148 1.06 -13.55 10.02
N ALA A 149 1.16 -13.65 8.69
CA ALA A 149 1.60 -14.87 8.02
C ALA A 149 3.10 -15.13 8.30
N LEU A 150 3.95 -14.10 8.18
CA LEU A 150 5.37 -14.16 8.50
C LEU A 150 5.62 -14.64 9.94
N GLY A 151 4.81 -14.16 10.89
CA GLY A 151 4.91 -14.57 12.30
C GLY A 151 4.46 -16.00 12.58
N ARG A 152 3.71 -16.64 11.68
CA ARG A 152 3.34 -18.06 11.80
C ARG A 152 4.46 -18.97 11.30
N GLU A 153 5.05 -18.62 10.17
CA GLU A 153 6.18 -19.35 9.59
C GLU A 153 7.36 -19.40 10.57
N GLN A 154 7.68 -18.27 11.21
CA GLN A 154 8.72 -18.22 12.26
C GLN A 154 8.39 -19.02 13.52
N GLY A 155 7.10 -19.15 13.85
CA GLY A 155 6.64 -19.94 15.01
C GLY A 155 6.69 -21.44 14.76
N GLU A 156 6.53 -21.88 13.51
CA GLU A 156 6.61 -23.29 13.09
C GLU A 156 8.05 -23.79 12.95
N GLU A 157 9.03 -22.91 12.75
CA GLU A 157 10.47 -23.26 12.73
C GLU A 157 11.10 -23.38 14.14
N THR A 158 10.42 -22.90 15.19
CA THR A 158 10.94 -22.89 16.57
C THR A 158 10.61 -24.12 17.47
N PRO A 159 10.03 -25.27 17.04
CA PRO A 159 9.77 -26.39 17.95
C PRO A 159 10.91 -27.43 18.08
N GLU A 160 12.06 -27.32 17.39
CA GLU A 160 13.05 -28.42 17.37
C GLU A 160 14.39 -28.15 18.10
N ALA A 161 14.67 -26.91 18.51
CA ALA A 161 15.93 -26.58 19.21
C ALA A 161 15.88 -26.75 20.74
N ALA A 162 14.69 -26.95 21.33
CA ALA A 162 14.51 -27.05 22.79
C ALA A 162 14.42 -28.51 23.32
N ALA A 163 14.43 -29.51 22.45
CA ALA A 163 14.25 -30.92 22.83
C ALA A 163 15.55 -31.74 22.96
N SER A 164 16.73 -31.13 22.76
CA SER A 164 18.02 -31.85 22.75
C SER A 164 18.96 -31.50 23.92
N GLN A 165 18.44 -30.88 24.99
CA GLN A 165 19.19 -30.71 26.24
C GLN A 165 18.39 -31.28 27.42
N GLU A 166 18.47 -32.60 27.56
CA GLU A 166 18.34 -33.24 28.87
C GLU A 166 19.63 -34.03 29.13
N PRO A 167 20.40 -33.67 30.17
CA PRO A 167 21.61 -34.39 30.56
C PRO A 167 21.26 -35.50 31.56
N ALA A 168 21.67 -36.73 31.28
CA ALA A 168 21.93 -37.77 32.27
C ALA A 168 22.90 -38.80 31.69
#